data_AF-D5U9I8-F1
#
_entry.id   AF-D5U9I8-F1
#
_cell.length_a   1.000
_cell.length_b   1.000
_cell.length_c   1.000
_cell.angle_alpha   90.00
_cell.angle_beta   90.00
_cell.angle_gamma   90.00
#
_symmetry.space_group_name_H-M   'P 1'
#
loop_
_entity.id
_entity.type
_entity.pdbx_description
1 polymer ?
#
loop_
_entity_poly.entity_id
_entity_poly.type
_entity_poly.pdbx_seq_one_letter_code
_entity_poly.pdbx_strand_id
1 'polypeptide(L)'
;MKYIKHSIVFFIFFIFFLSCLSCSNLTTGIKSKLKLKDRAGRYSLNVNFEEDIKLDFIIFDTGNINFIGSRNNIANNLGTYFLGDPESTNKTFSFDIKETINGVEPNTYFIDFLYFTLRYSGNEVYFQKKSDSTNIKISERIGVYYNKDKSYNVTVTSDRISWSYFPDAYIDITNPYTEDAVFTKTESFTNESGTVYNFTLKVVFTDNALKLTFNITDTSYSQYNKQDEEYRISWE
;
A
#
# COMPACT_ATOMS: atom_id res chain seq x y z
N MET A 1 -9.52 -6.53 -68.37
CA MET A 1 -9.20 -7.23 -67.09
C MET A 1 -7.82 -6.96 -66.50
N LYS A 2 -6.87 -6.28 -67.18
CA LYS A 2 -5.53 -5.97 -66.60
C LYS A 2 -5.55 -4.91 -65.49
N TYR A 3 -6.45 -3.93 -65.56
CA TYR A 3 -6.51 -2.79 -64.63
C TYR A 3 -7.14 -3.13 -63.27
N ILE A 4 -8.18 -3.98 -63.25
CA ILE A 4 -8.85 -4.41 -61.99
C ILE A 4 -7.89 -5.21 -61.09
N LYS A 5 -7.02 -6.03 -61.70
CA LYS A 5 -6.03 -6.84 -60.96
C LYS A 5 -4.95 -5.98 -60.29
N HIS A 6 -4.56 -4.85 -60.91
CA HIS A 6 -3.57 -3.93 -60.33
C HIS A 6 -4.17 -3.06 -59.22
N SER A 7 -5.44 -2.66 -59.33
CA SER A 7 -6.14 -1.90 -58.28
C SER A 7 -6.36 -2.70 -57.00
N ILE A 8 -6.66 -4.01 -57.11
CA ILE A 8 -6.84 -4.89 -55.94
C ILE A 8 -5.50 -5.12 -55.22
N VAL A 9 -4.40 -5.32 -55.96
CA VAL A 9 -3.06 -5.47 -55.37
C VAL A 9 -2.62 -4.19 -54.66
N PHE A 10 -2.91 -3.02 -55.23
CA PHE A 10 -2.65 -1.73 -54.58
C PHE A 10 -3.46 -1.57 -53.29
N PHE A 11 -4.74 -1.94 -53.29
CA PHE A 11 -5.60 -1.86 -52.11
C PHE A 11 -5.14 -2.79 -50.98
N ILE A 12 -4.71 -4.01 -51.32
CA ILE A 12 -4.18 -4.97 -50.33
C ILE A 12 -2.86 -4.46 -49.75
N PHE A 13 -1.95 -3.93 -50.56
CA PHE A 13 -0.70 -3.31 -50.06
C PHE A 13 -0.96 -2.08 -49.20
N PHE A 14 -1.93 -1.24 -49.56
CA PHE A 14 -2.30 -0.04 -48.81
C PHE A 14 -2.89 -0.40 -47.43
N ILE A 15 -3.78 -1.38 -47.36
CA ILE A 15 -4.34 -1.88 -46.09
C ILE A 15 -3.22 -2.47 -45.22
N PHE A 16 -2.29 -3.23 -45.80
CA PHE A 16 -1.16 -3.80 -45.05
C PHE A 16 -0.24 -2.72 -44.49
N PHE A 17 0.10 -1.69 -45.28
CA PHE A 17 0.90 -0.55 -44.82
C PHE A 17 0.19 0.26 -43.73
N LEU A 18 -1.12 0.48 -43.86
CA LEU A 18 -1.93 1.19 -42.86
C LEU A 18 -2.03 0.39 -41.56
N SER A 19 -2.13 -0.94 -41.62
CA SER A 19 -2.15 -1.82 -40.44
C SER A 19 -0.78 -1.98 -39.77
N CYS A 20 0.33 -1.88 -40.53
CA CYS A 20 1.68 -1.85 -39.95
C CYS A 20 2.01 -0.51 -39.27
N LEU A 21 1.38 0.59 -39.70
CA LEU A 21 1.48 1.89 -39.02
C LEU A 21 0.60 1.98 -37.76
N SER A 22 -0.44 1.17 -37.63
CA SER A 22 -1.28 1.11 -36.42
C SER A 22 -0.77 0.15 -35.34
N CYS A 23 0.31 -0.60 -35.60
CA CYS A 23 0.93 -1.54 -34.67
C CYS A 23 2.39 -1.18 -34.38
N SER A 24 2.61 -0.02 -33.77
CA SER A 24 3.79 0.24 -32.92
C SER A 24 3.66 1.63 -32.34
N ASN A 25 3.05 1.70 -31.15
CA ASN A 25 3.30 2.68 -30.09
C ASN A 25 2.20 2.54 -29.04
N LEU A 26 2.24 1.47 -28.24
CA LEU A 26 1.83 1.62 -26.85
C LEU A 26 2.83 2.62 -26.26
N THR A 27 2.49 3.90 -26.34
CA THR A 27 3.31 4.99 -25.83
C THR A 27 3.19 4.93 -24.31
N THR A 28 4.00 4.09 -23.69
CA THR A 28 4.42 4.29 -22.31
C THR A 28 5.22 5.60 -22.28
N GLY A 29 4.51 6.74 -22.31
CA GLY A 29 5.18 8.02 -22.51
C GLY A 29 4.32 9.21 -22.89
N ILE A 30 2.98 9.13 -22.85
CA ILE A 30 2.20 10.38 -22.92
C ILE A 30 2.40 11.09 -21.58
N LYS A 31 3.36 12.02 -21.51
CA LYS A 31 3.60 12.83 -20.32
C LYS A 31 2.34 13.61 -19.97
N SER A 32 1.91 13.53 -18.72
CA SER A 32 0.89 14.42 -18.17
C SER A 32 1.56 15.73 -17.70
N LYS A 33 0.81 16.83 -17.66
CA LYS A 33 1.27 18.00 -16.88
C LYS A 33 1.29 17.69 -15.38
N LEU A 34 0.49 16.72 -14.93
CA LEU A 34 0.41 16.29 -13.53
C LEU A 34 1.57 15.35 -13.20
N LYS A 35 2.26 15.64 -12.10
CA LYS A 35 3.27 14.78 -11.49
C LYS A 35 2.61 13.69 -10.64
N LEU A 36 3.32 12.63 -10.28
CA LEU A 36 2.76 11.54 -9.47
C LEU A 36 2.24 12.08 -8.13
N LYS A 37 3.01 12.96 -7.47
CA LYS A 37 2.59 13.59 -6.21
C LYS A 37 1.27 14.37 -6.31
N ASP A 38 0.99 14.97 -7.48
CA ASP A 38 -0.26 15.71 -7.71
C ASP A 38 -1.47 14.78 -7.85
N ARG A 39 -1.23 13.46 -7.96
CA ARG A 39 -2.25 12.41 -7.95
C ARG A 39 -2.49 11.85 -6.55
N ALA A 40 -1.87 12.41 -5.51
CA ALA A 40 -2.11 11.99 -4.14
C ALA A 40 -3.60 12.06 -3.78
N GLY A 41 -4.04 11.11 -2.98
CA GLY A 41 -5.42 10.99 -2.53
C GLY A 41 -5.92 9.55 -2.51
N ARG A 42 -7.20 9.41 -2.18
CA ARG A 42 -7.88 8.12 -2.02
C ARG A 42 -8.67 7.76 -3.26
N TYR A 43 -8.57 6.50 -3.66
CA TYR A 43 -9.20 5.91 -4.82
C TYR A 43 -9.94 4.63 -4.42
N SER A 44 -10.97 4.30 -5.19
CA SER A 44 -11.74 3.07 -5.01
C SER A 44 -11.81 2.33 -6.33
N LEU A 45 -11.64 1.02 -6.29
CA LEU A 45 -11.83 0.16 -7.46
C LEU A 45 -13.32 -0.12 -7.66
N ASN A 46 -13.80 0.12 -8.87
CA ASN A 46 -15.17 -0.16 -9.29
C ASN A 46 -15.29 -1.64 -9.66
N VAL A 47 -15.18 -2.53 -8.67
CA VAL A 47 -15.39 -3.98 -8.85
C VAL A 47 -16.51 -4.43 -7.94
N ASN A 48 -17.42 -5.22 -8.49
CA ASN A 48 -18.14 -6.21 -7.69
C ASN A 48 -17.24 -7.45 -7.67
N PHE A 49 -16.27 -7.50 -6.75
CA PHE A 49 -15.86 -8.81 -6.22
C PHE A 49 -17.11 -9.43 -5.56
N GLU A 50 -17.10 -10.71 -5.16
CA GLU A 50 -18.21 -11.31 -4.35
C GLU A 50 -18.81 -10.26 -3.42
N GLU A 51 -20.15 -10.10 -3.38
CA GLU A 51 -20.93 -8.87 -3.03
C GLU A 51 -20.46 -8.03 -1.82
N ASP A 52 -19.54 -8.54 -1.00
CA ASP A 52 -19.05 -7.99 0.25
C ASP A 52 -17.58 -7.51 0.25
N ILE A 53 -16.82 -7.61 -0.85
CA ILE A 53 -15.39 -7.20 -0.89
C ILE A 53 -15.21 -5.86 -1.64
N LYS A 54 -14.66 -4.86 -0.96
CA LYS A 54 -14.20 -3.60 -1.59
C LYS A 54 -12.69 -3.46 -1.46
N LEU A 55 -12.04 -3.00 -2.52
CA LEU A 55 -10.62 -2.71 -2.54
C LEU A 55 -10.41 -1.23 -2.86
N ASP A 56 -9.88 -0.50 -1.88
CA ASP A 56 -9.49 0.89 -2.00
C ASP A 56 -7.96 0.99 -2.01
N PHE A 57 -7.45 2.10 -2.54
CA PHE A 57 -6.04 2.42 -2.44
C PHE A 57 -5.80 3.91 -2.24
N ILE A 58 -4.67 4.26 -1.63
CA ILE A 58 -4.24 5.62 -1.36
C ILE A 58 -2.91 5.84 -2.07
N ILE A 59 -2.81 6.93 -2.83
CA ILE A 59 -1.55 7.39 -3.39
C ILE A 59 -1.03 8.50 -2.50
N PHE A 60 0.22 8.37 -2.06
CA PHE A 60 0.91 9.40 -1.28
C PHE A 60 1.71 10.31 -2.20
N ASP A 61 1.93 11.54 -1.74
CA ASP A 61 2.79 12.51 -2.42
C ASP A 61 4.28 12.08 -2.43
N THR A 62 4.64 11.14 -1.56
CA THR A 62 5.96 10.48 -1.52
C THR A 62 6.18 9.44 -2.61
N GLY A 63 5.19 9.19 -3.48
CA GLY A 63 5.30 8.20 -4.56
C GLY A 63 5.02 6.75 -4.11
N ASN A 64 4.45 6.59 -2.91
CA ASN A 64 3.97 5.30 -2.41
C ASN A 64 2.49 5.08 -2.74
N ILE A 65 2.07 3.83 -2.76
CA ILE A 65 0.67 3.42 -2.83
C ILE A 65 0.34 2.43 -1.71
N ASN A 66 -0.74 2.66 -0.96
CA ASN A 66 -1.23 1.74 0.07
C ASN A 66 -2.56 1.13 -0.36
N PHE A 67 -2.72 -0.18 -0.16
CA PHE A 67 -3.97 -0.91 -0.47
C PHE A 67 -4.73 -1.25 0.81
N ILE A 68 -6.05 -1.04 0.77
CA ILE A 68 -6.97 -1.33 1.87
C ILE A 68 -8.06 -2.25 1.33
N GLY A 69 -8.05 -3.50 1.78
CA GLY A 69 -9.09 -4.47 1.49
C GLY A 69 -10.14 -4.44 2.58
N SER A 70 -11.42 -4.39 2.23
CA SER A 70 -12.50 -4.48 3.20
C SER A 70 -13.48 -5.59 2.86
N ARG A 71 -13.84 -6.39 3.86
CA ARG A 71 -14.89 -7.42 3.77
C ARG A 71 -15.80 -7.27 4.98
N ASN A 72 -17.12 -7.25 4.77
CA ASN A 72 -18.10 -7.10 5.86
C ASN A 72 -17.83 -5.89 6.79
N ASN A 73 -17.42 -4.75 6.20
CA ASN A 73 -17.01 -3.53 6.91
C ASN A 73 -15.76 -3.65 7.80
N ILE A 74 -15.01 -4.75 7.69
CA ILE A 74 -13.69 -4.90 8.34
C ILE A 74 -12.63 -4.57 7.29
N ALA A 75 -11.93 -3.46 7.49
CA ALA A 75 -10.79 -3.06 6.66
C ALA A 75 -9.49 -3.69 7.16
N ASN A 76 -8.63 -4.08 6.24
CA ASN A 76 -7.29 -4.58 6.51
C ASN A 76 -6.32 -3.86 5.59
N ASN A 77 -5.18 -3.47 6.16
CA ASN A 77 -4.06 -2.96 5.40
C ASN A 77 -3.43 -4.13 4.63
N LEU A 78 -3.32 -3.98 3.31
CA LEU A 78 -2.74 -4.98 2.42
C LEU A 78 -1.27 -4.69 2.09
N GLY A 79 -0.74 -3.58 2.59
CA GLY A 79 0.64 -3.17 2.38
C GLY A 79 0.77 -1.87 1.60
N THR A 80 1.95 -1.26 1.74
CA THR A 80 2.36 -0.09 0.99
C THR A 80 3.53 -0.46 0.09
N TYR A 81 3.49 -0.01 -1.15
CA TYR A 81 4.48 -0.29 -2.18
C TYR A 81 4.96 1.00 -2.82
N PHE A 82 6.21 1.02 -3.27
CA PHE A 82 6.73 2.09 -4.10
C PHE A 82 6.08 2.04 -5.48
N LEU A 83 5.38 3.12 -5.83
CA LEU A 83 4.70 3.25 -7.14
C LEU A 83 5.61 3.92 -8.18
N GLY A 84 6.43 4.89 -7.76
CA GLY A 84 7.38 5.57 -8.63
C GLY A 84 7.85 6.91 -8.10
N ASP A 85 8.72 7.58 -8.85
CA ASP A 85 9.23 8.91 -8.53
C ASP A 85 8.08 9.94 -8.43
N PRO A 86 7.92 10.66 -7.29
CA PRO A 86 6.93 11.74 -7.10
C PRO A 86 6.91 12.79 -8.22
N GLU A 87 8.05 13.07 -8.83
CA GLU A 87 8.22 14.07 -9.88
C GLU A 87 7.91 13.52 -11.28
N SER A 88 7.67 12.21 -11.39
CA SER A 88 7.35 11.55 -12.66
C SER A 88 6.05 12.08 -13.25
N THR A 89 6.09 12.34 -14.56
CA THR A 89 4.92 12.74 -15.35
C THR A 89 4.31 11.57 -16.13
N ASN A 90 4.77 10.35 -15.86
CA ASN A 90 4.21 9.13 -16.45
C ASN A 90 2.71 9.02 -16.12
N LYS A 91 1.97 8.36 -17.01
CA LYS A 91 0.54 8.07 -16.81
C LYS A 91 0.30 6.64 -16.36
N THR A 92 1.26 5.76 -16.59
CA THR A 92 1.19 4.36 -16.20
C THR A 92 2.37 4.05 -15.30
N PHE A 93 2.10 3.31 -14.22
CA PHE A 93 3.08 2.84 -13.26
C PHE A 93 2.85 1.36 -12.99
N SER A 94 3.90 0.66 -12.56
CA SER A 94 3.81 -0.75 -12.20
C SER A 94 4.52 -0.99 -10.87
N PHE A 95 3.98 -1.89 -10.08
CA PHE A 95 4.59 -2.34 -8.83
C PHE A 95 4.28 -3.83 -8.62
N ASP A 96 5.15 -4.51 -7.89
CA ASP A 96 5.02 -5.94 -7.61
C ASP A 96 4.57 -6.15 -6.17
N ILE A 97 3.54 -6.97 -5.99
CA ILE A 97 3.25 -7.61 -4.71
C ILE A 97 3.91 -8.99 -4.76
N LYS A 98 4.89 -9.23 -3.90
CA LYS A 98 5.72 -10.44 -3.96
C LYS A 98 5.25 -11.57 -3.05
N GLU A 99 4.37 -11.29 -2.10
CA GLU A 99 3.88 -12.26 -1.13
C GLU A 99 2.37 -12.16 -0.95
N THR A 100 1.74 -13.27 -0.58
CA THR A 100 0.31 -13.29 -0.32
C THR A 100 -0.02 -12.53 0.94
N ILE A 101 -0.82 -11.46 0.84
CA ILE A 101 -1.23 -10.65 2.00
C ILE A 101 -2.75 -10.66 2.08
N ASN A 102 -3.30 -11.19 3.17
CA ASN A 102 -4.75 -11.28 3.41
C ASN A 102 -5.54 -11.88 2.22
N GLY A 103 -4.98 -12.91 1.56
CA GLY A 103 -5.60 -13.61 0.44
C GLY A 103 -5.39 -12.95 -0.93
N VAL A 104 -4.68 -11.83 -1.02
CA VAL A 104 -4.25 -11.24 -2.30
C VAL A 104 -2.99 -11.94 -2.77
N GLU A 105 -3.04 -12.63 -3.90
CA GLU A 105 -1.91 -13.36 -4.46
C GLU A 105 -0.81 -12.43 -5.02
N PRO A 106 0.46 -12.89 -5.03
CA PRO A 106 1.55 -12.18 -5.66
C PRO A 106 1.26 -11.87 -7.13
N ASN A 107 1.50 -10.62 -7.55
CA ASN A 107 1.25 -10.18 -8.92
C ASN A 107 1.99 -8.89 -9.24
N THR A 108 2.16 -8.65 -10.54
CA THR A 108 2.51 -7.33 -11.05
C THR A 108 1.23 -6.56 -11.33
N TYR A 109 1.09 -5.41 -10.68
CA TYR A 109 -0.03 -4.52 -10.87
C TYR A 109 0.39 -3.35 -11.76
N PHE A 110 -0.50 -2.94 -12.65
CA PHE A 110 -0.32 -1.74 -13.47
C PHE A 110 -1.43 -0.75 -13.19
N ILE A 111 -1.05 0.46 -12.78
CA ILE A 111 -1.99 1.57 -12.59
C ILE A 111 -1.87 2.49 -13.78
N ASP A 112 -2.98 2.72 -14.46
CA ASP A 112 -3.10 3.61 -15.60
C ASP A 112 -4.01 4.79 -15.27
N PHE A 113 -3.42 5.96 -15.04
CA PHE A 113 -4.14 7.21 -14.79
C PHE A 113 -4.71 7.86 -16.05
N LEU A 114 -4.37 7.38 -17.25
CA LEU A 114 -4.99 7.87 -18.48
C LEU A 114 -6.41 7.30 -18.63
N TYR A 115 -6.54 6.00 -18.38
CA TYR A 115 -7.79 5.27 -18.54
C TYR A 115 -8.50 4.99 -17.21
N PHE A 116 -7.88 5.38 -16.09
CA PHE A 116 -8.34 5.07 -14.74
C PHE A 116 -8.53 3.58 -14.52
N THR A 117 -7.54 2.78 -14.93
CA THR A 117 -7.59 1.32 -14.83
C THR A 117 -6.45 0.74 -14.00
N LEU A 118 -6.77 -0.24 -13.16
CA LEU A 118 -5.83 -1.14 -12.49
C LEU A 118 -5.86 -2.48 -13.24
N ARG A 119 -4.70 -2.98 -13.65
CA ARG A 119 -4.56 -4.26 -14.37
C ARG A 119 -3.67 -5.23 -13.59
N TYR A 120 -4.10 -6.49 -13.50
CA TYR A 120 -3.38 -7.58 -12.83
C TYR A 120 -3.89 -8.94 -13.32
N SER A 121 -3.04 -9.96 -13.50
CA SER A 121 -3.44 -11.31 -13.97
C SER A 121 -4.41 -11.33 -15.17
N GLY A 122 -4.24 -10.43 -16.14
CA GLY A 122 -5.15 -10.34 -17.30
C GLY A 122 -6.53 -9.74 -17.02
N ASN A 123 -6.81 -9.34 -15.78
CA ASN A 123 -7.98 -8.57 -15.41
C ASN A 123 -7.70 -7.08 -15.56
N GLU A 124 -8.74 -6.32 -15.92
CA GLU A 124 -8.74 -4.87 -15.96
C GLU A 124 -9.94 -4.35 -15.16
N VAL A 125 -9.67 -3.41 -14.28
CA VAL A 125 -10.64 -2.86 -13.35
C VAL A 125 -10.56 -1.34 -13.40
N TYR A 126 -11.70 -0.67 -13.51
CA TYR A 126 -11.74 0.79 -13.40
C TYR A 126 -11.61 1.25 -11.94
N PHE A 127 -10.94 2.37 -11.72
CA PHE A 127 -10.92 3.06 -10.43
C PHE A 127 -11.42 4.50 -10.58
N GLN A 128 -11.73 5.12 -9.44
CA GLN A 128 -12.07 6.54 -9.39
C GLN A 128 -11.52 7.18 -8.12
N LYS A 129 -11.12 8.46 -8.23
CA LYS A 129 -10.73 9.25 -7.07
C LYS A 129 -11.96 9.55 -6.22
N LYS A 130 -11.87 9.30 -4.92
CA LYS A 130 -12.93 9.57 -3.93
C LYS A 130 -12.69 10.85 -3.16
N SER A 131 -11.43 11.16 -2.87
CA SER A 131 -11.05 12.39 -2.16
C SER A 131 -9.57 12.70 -2.35
N ASP A 132 -9.16 13.94 -2.07
CA ASP A 132 -7.75 14.34 -2.03
C ASP A 132 -7.05 13.92 -0.73
N SER A 133 -7.77 13.39 0.26
CA SER A 133 -7.18 12.94 1.53
C SER A 133 -6.33 11.69 1.34
N THR A 134 -5.15 11.70 1.98
CA THR A 134 -4.25 10.56 2.13
C THR A 134 -4.28 9.97 3.54
N ASN A 135 -5.16 10.48 4.43
CA ASN A 135 -5.24 10.02 5.80
C ASN A 135 -5.70 8.56 5.86
N ILE A 136 -5.06 7.81 6.76
CA ILE A 136 -5.37 6.41 7.03
C ILE A 136 -5.90 6.32 8.46
N LYS A 137 -7.13 5.84 8.60
CA LYS A 137 -7.76 5.62 9.90
C LYS A 137 -7.14 4.42 10.58
N ILE A 138 -7.16 4.37 11.91
CA ILE A 138 -6.63 3.21 12.64
C ILE A 138 -7.32 1.90 12.24
N SER A 139 -8.63 1.93 11.96
CA SER A 139 -9.37 0.76 11.46
C SER A 139 -8.88 0.24 10.11
N GLU A 140 -8.16 1.06 9.34
CA GLU A 140 -7.58 0.72 8.04
C GLU A 140 -6.11 0.29 8.17
N ARG A 141 -5.51 0.45 9.35
CA ARG A 141 -4.13 0.06 9.66
C ARG A 141 -4.03 -1.38 10.22
N ILE A 142 -5.17 -2.06 10.39
CA ILE A 142 -5.24 -3.43 10.89
C ILE A 142 -4.39 -4.35 10.02
N GLY A 143 -3.50 -5.11 10.64
CA GLY A 143 -2.54 -5.96 9.96
C GLY A 143 -1.35 -6.33 10.84
N VAL A 144 -0.49 -7.20 10.32
CA VAL A 144 0.75 -7.63 10.97
C VAL A 144 1.92 -7.01 10.22
N TYR A 145 2.71 -6.22 10.92
CA TYR A 145 3.89 -5.52 10.40
C TYR A 145 5.12 -6.25 10.90
N TYR A 146 5.96 -6.75 10.01
CA TYR A 146 7.17 -7.50 10.33
C TYR A 146 8.40 -6.61 10.26
N ASN A 147 9.38 -6.85 11.12
CA ASN A 147 10.72 -6.31 10.91
C ASN A 147 11.39 -6.97 9.69
N LYS A 148 12.53 -6.45 9.25
CA LYS A 148 13.16 -6.81 7.97
C LYS A 148 13.47 -8.30 7.80
N ASP A 149 13.90 -8.96 8.87
CA ASP A 149 14.21 -10.40 8.86
C ASP A 149 13.02 -11.29 9.25
N LYS A 150 11.84 -10.69 9.48
CA LYS A 150 10.59 -11.34 9.92
C LYS A 150 10.71 -12.10 11.25
N SER A 151 11.71 -11.78 12.07
CA SER A 151 11.87 -12.39 13.40
C SER A 151 10.85 -11.87 14.43
N TYR A 152 10.38 -10.63 14.26
CA TYR A 152 9.42 -9.98 15.15
C TYR A 152 8.35 -9.24 14.36
N ASN A 153 7.22 -8.98 15.02
CA ASN A 153 6.13 -8.22 14.42
C ASN A 153 5.45 -7.27 15.40
N VAL A 154 4.82 -6.24 14.84
CA VAL A 154 3.82 -5.42 15.50
C VAL A 154 2.48 -5.77 14.88
N THR A 155 1.53 -6.21 15.70
CA THR A 155 0.17 -6.52 15.28
C THR A 155 -0.74 -5.35 15.65
N VAL A 156 -1.46 -4.84 14.65
CA VAL A 156 -2.50 -3.82 14.82
C VAL A 156 -3.85 -4.49 14.63
N THR A 157 -4.71 -4.33 15.61
CA THR A 157 -6.08 -4.86 15.61
C THR A 157 -7.09 -3.73 15.79
N SER A 158 -8.38 -4.06 15.91
CA SER A 158 -9.43 -3.07 16.12
C SER A 158 -9.39 -2.38 17.48
N ASP A 159 -8.70 -2.95 18.47
CA ASP A 159 -8.70 -2.46 19.86
C ASP A 159 -7.29 -2.21 20.42
N ARG A 160 -6.23 -2.80 19.84
CA ARG A 160 -4.87 -2.62 20.33
C ARG A 160 -3.78 -2.67 19.27
N ILE A 161 -2.63 -2.11 19.64
CA ILE A 161 -1.32 -2.31 18.98
C ILE A 161 -0.42 -3.09 19.92
N SER A 162 0.07 -4.26 19.50
CA SER A 162 0.92 -5.13 20.32
C SER A 162 2.21 -5.50 19.59
N TRP A 163 3.34 -5.48 20.30
CA TRP A 163 4.61 -5.94 19.78
C TRP A 163 4.88 -7.37 20.23
N SER A 164 5.26 -8.26 19.30
CA SER A 164 5.45 -9.68 19.57
C SER A 164 6.52 -9.97 20.63
N TYR A 165 7.46 -9.05 20.81
CA TYR A 165 8.57 -9.21 21.75
C TYR A 165 8.16 -8.93 23.21
N PHE A 166 7.25 -7.97 23.41
CA PHE A 166 6.79 -7.56 24.73
C PHE A 166 5.26 -7.37 24.70
N PRO A 167 4.49 -8.47 24.58
CA PRO A 167 3.06 -8.42 24.31
C PRO A 167 2.24 -7.78 25.44
N ASP A 168 2.74 -7.83 26.68
CA ASP A 168 2.10 -7.21 27.84
C ASP A 168 2.13 -5.67 27.76
N ALA A 169 3.06 -5.08 26.99
CA ALA A 169 3.12 -3.65 26.71
C ALA A 169 2.34 -3.28 25.43
N TYR A 170 1.05 -3.58 25.37
CA TYR A 170 0.20 -3.16 24.26
C TYR A 170 -0.36 -1.74 24.46
N ILE A 171 -0.67 -1.05 23.37
CA ILE A 171 -1.34 0.26 23.36
C ILE A 171 -2.81 0.07 22.99
N ASP A 172 -3.73 0.52 23.84
CA ASP A 172 -5.16 0.56 23.54
C ASP A 172 -5.50 1.61 22.47
N ILE A 173 -6.27 1.22 21.47
CA ILE A 173 -6.75 2.04 20.36
C ILE A 173 -8.23 1.76 20.10
N THR A 174 -9.12 2.32 20.93
CA THR A 174 -10.55 1.99 20.91
C THR A 174 -11.41 2.86 19.98
N ASN A 175 -10.87 3.96 19.44
CA ASN A 175 -11.58 4.80 18.47
C ASN A 175 -11.19 4.44 17.03
N PRO A 176 -12.00 3.66 16.29
CA PRO A 176 -11.65 3.16 14.96
C PRO A 176 -11.51 4.27 13.90
N TYR A 177 -12.08 5.46 14.15
CA TYR A 177 -12.05 6.58 13.20
C TYR A 177 -10.90 7.55 13.44
N THR A 178 -10.05 7.33 14.45
CA THR A 178 -8.89 8.20 14.65
C THR A 178 -7.92 8.09 13.48
N GLU A 179 -7.36 9.24 13.10
CA GLU A 179 -6.31 9.38 12.09
C GLU A 179 -4.93 9.60 12.74
N ASP A 180 -4.85 9.40 14.06
CA ASP A 180 -3.60 9.49 14.81
C ASP A 180 -2.54 8.58 14.18
N ALA A 181 -1.37 9.16 13.92
CA ALA A 181 -0.21 8.43 13.43
C ALA A 181 0.77 8.08 14.55
N VAL A 182 0.60 8.65 15.75
CA VAL A 182 1.53 8.47 16.87
C VAL A 182 0.78 7.96 18.08
N PHE A 183 1.21 6.83 18.59
CA PHE A 183 0.66 6.19 19.78
C PHE A 183 1.79 5.99 20.78
N THR A 184 1.57 6.37 22.03
CA THR A 184 2.58 6.24 23.09
C THR A 184 1.93 5.69 24.34
N LYS A 185 2.57 4.70 24.94
CA LYS A 185 2.24 4.19 26.26
C LYS A 185 3.48 4.27 27.15
N THR A 186 3.28 4.77 28.35
CA THR A 186 4.28 4.75 29.43
C THR A 186 3.63 4.12 30.64
N GLU A 187 4.28 3.10 31.20
CA GLU A 187 3.75 2.37 32.34
C GLU A 187 4.88 2.12 33.36
N SER A 188 4.53 2.17 34.64
CA SER A 188 5.46 1.86 35.74
C SER A 188 5.03 0.56 36.40
N PHE A 189 6.01 -0.26 36.76
CA PHE A 189 5.80 -1.52 37.45
C PHE A 189 6.85 -1.70 38.54
N THR A 190 6.53 -2.52 39.54
CA THR A 190 7.43 -2.79 40.66
C THR A 190 7.82 -4.27 40.61
N ASN A 191 9.12 -4.56 40.68
CA ASN A 191 9.59 -5.94 40.72
C ASN A 191 9.42 -6.54 42.12
N GLU A 192 9.79 -7.82 42.27
CA GLU A 192 9.71 -8.54 43.55
C GLU A 192 10.55 -7.92 44.68
N SER A 193 11.60 -7.17 44.35
CA SER A 193 12.45 -6.48 45.34
C SER A 193 11.95 -5.09 45.74
N GLY A 194 10.79 -4.65 45.23
CA GLY A 194 10.24 -3.32 45.51
C GLY A 194 10.84 -2.19 44.65
N THR A 195 11.71 -2.52 43.69
CA THR A 195 12.29 -1.53 42.77
C THR A 195 11.28 -1.18 41.70
N VAL A 196 11.04 0.13 41.51
CA VAL A 196 10.15 0.64 40.46
C VAL A 196 10.93 0.78 39.16
N TYR A 197 10.40 0.16 38.11
CA TYR A 197 10.84 0.31 36.75
C TYR A 197 9.72 0.92 35.92
N ASN A 198 10.07 1.37 34.73
CA ASN A 198 9.14 1.88 33.74
C ASN A 198 9.51 1.37 32.36
N PHE A 199 8.51 1.26 31.50
CA PHE A 199 8.72 1.16 30.07
C PHE A 199 7.95 2.25 29.34
N THR A 200 8.44 2.59 28.15
CA THR A 200 7.75 3.42 27.17
C THR A 200 7.75 2.70 25.83
N LEU A 201 6.56 2.49 25.27
CA LEU A 201 6.37 2.04 23.89
C LEU A 201 5.80 3.19 23.08
N LYS A 202 6.48 3.56 22.01
CA LYS A 202 6.03 4.55 21.03
C LYS A 202 5.96 3.90 19.66
N VAL A 203 4.80 4.03 19.03
CA VAL A 203 4.54 3.57 17.67
C VAL A 203 4.22 4.78 16.80
N VAL A 204 4.92 4.91 15.69
CA VAL A 204 4.72 5.98 14.69
C VAL A 204 4.43 5.34 13.34
N PHE A 205 3.24 5.54 12.82
CA PHE A 205 2.91 5.16 11.46
C PHE A 205 3.42 6.20 10.47
N THR A 206 4.05 5.73 9.40
CA THR A 206 4.38 6.50 8.20
C THR A 206 3.53 6.01 7.02
N ASP A 207 3.76 6.57 5.84
CA ASP A 207 3.05 6.14 4.62
C ASP A 207 3.34 4.66 4.28
N ASN A 208 4.56 4.20 4.56
CA ASN A 208 5.07 2.90 4.14
C ASN A 208 5.46 1.94 5.26
N ALA A 209 5.46 2.39 6.51
CA ALA A 209 5.96 1.61 7.63
C ALA A 209 5.32 2.00 8.96
N LEU A 210 5.65 1.19 9.96
CA LEU A 210 5.43 1.43 11.37
C LEU A 210 6.82 1.51 12.01
N LYS A 211 7.13 2.63 12.69
CA LYS A 211 8.35 2.79 13.47
C LYS A 211 8.06 2.58 14.95
N LEU A 212 8.82 1.70 15.57
CA LEU A 212 8.71 1.35 16.98
C LEU A 212 9.93 1.85 17.74
N THR A 213 9.67 2.58 18.82
CA THR A 213 10.66 2.90 19.85
C THR A 213 10.18 2.28 21.16
N PHE A 214 11.01 1.44 21.77
CA PHE A 214 10.74 0.82 23.06
C PHE A 214 11.91 1.09 23.99
N ASN A 215 11.62 1.59 25.19
CA ASN A 215 12.60 1.82 26.22
C ASN A 215 12.10 1.25 27.54
N ILE A 216 12.90 0.42 28.20
CA ILE A 216 12.65 -0.11 29.54
C ILE A 216 13.84 0.24 30.44
N THR A 217 13.54 0.69 31.66
CA THR A 217 14.56 1.08 32.66
C THR A 217 15.04 -0.09 33.51
N ASP A 218 14.37 -1.23 33.45
CA ASP A 218 14.88 -2.47 34.02
C ASP A 218 16.12 -2.92 33.24
N THR A 219 17.27 -2.88 33.91
CA THR A 219 18.56 -3.23 33.32
C THR A 219 18.60 -4.67 32.82
N SER A 220 17.83 -5.57 33.42
CA SER A 220 17.73 -6.99 33.02
C SER A 220 17.04 -7.16 31.66
N TYR A 221 16.32 -6.14 31.20
CA TYR A 221 15.57 -6.12 29.95
C TYR A 221 16.07 -5.05 28.97
N SER A 222 17.15 -4.33 29.30
CA SER A 222 17.69 -3.23 28.51
C SER A 222 18.14 -3.63 27.10
N GLN A 223 18.48 -4.90 26.87
CA GLN A 223 18.76 -5.47 25.55
C GLN A 223 17.56 -5.38 24.58
N TYR A 224 16.35 -5.16 25.09
CA TYR A 224 15.14 -5.01 24.31
C TYR A 224 14.86 -3.56 23.89
N ASN A 225 15.67 -2.61 24.35
CA ASN A 225 15.53 -1.23 23.91
C ASN A 225 15.70 -1.13 22.39
N LYS A 226 14.77 -0.46 21.74
CA LYS A 226 14.73 -0.21 20.30
C LYS A 226 14.52 1.27 20.06
N GLN A 227 15.24 1.81 19.09
CA GLN A 227 15.09 3.19 18.64
C GLN A 227 14.71 3.18 17.16
N ASP A 228 13.52 3.67 16.86
CA ASP A 228 12.98 3.83 15.50
C ASP A 228 13.15 2.59 14.60
N GLU A 229 12.96 1.40 15.17
CA GLU A 229 13.00 0.15 14.40
C GLU A 229 11.78 0.08 13.48
N GLU A 230 12.03 -0.26 12.21
CA GLU A 230 11.02 -0.20 11.17
C GLU A 230 10.36 -1.57 10.93
N TYR A 231 9.04 -1.55 10.87
CA TYR A 231 8.16 -2.70 10.63
C TYR A 231 7.28 -2.41 9.41
N ARG A 232 7.12 -3.38 8.52
CA ARG A 232 6.30 -3.28 7.30
C ARG A 232 5.42 -4.50 7.14
N ILE A 233 4.23 -4.33 6.56
CA ILE A 233 3.38 -5.47 6.18
C ILE A 233 4.07 -6.33 5.13
N SER A 234 4.75 -5.66 4.20
CA SER A 234 5.55 -6.32 3.18
C SER A 234 6.88 -5.61 3.01
N TRP A 235 7.94 -6.41 2.88
CA TRP A 235 9.25 -5.93 2.47
C TRP A 235 9.36 -6.17 0.96
N GLU A 236 9.59 -5.09 0.22
CA GLU A 236 9.84 -5.12 -1.24
C GLU A 236 11.00 -6.04 -1.62
#